data_AF-A0A7J4P047-F1
#
_entry.id   AF-A0A7J4P047-F1
#
_cell.length_a   1.000
_cell.length_b   1.000
_cell.length_c   1.000
_cell.angle_alpha   90.00
_cell.angle_beta   90.00
_cell.angle_gamma   90.00
#
_symmetry.space_group_name_H-M   'P 1'
#
loop_
_entity.id
_entity.type
_entity.pdbx_description
1 polymer ?
#
loop_
_entity_poly.entity_id
_entity_poly.type
_entity_poly.pdbx_seq_one_letter_code
_entity_poly.pdbx_strand_id
1 'polypeptide(L)'
;MTRMTTEMKRIFSETVVKEHSDDYSVVFIDPRDADKANSLLQNLRPYSSVTYTGEEVSVVLRSADWVKLRSDFPRHKEEGPYRLITFDIVLDLSIVGFLAVVSPALAEAG
;
A
#
# COMPACT_ATOMS: atom_id res chain seq x y z
N MET A 1 -7.21 -2.21 26.22
CA MET A 1 -7.40 -0.81 25.80
C MET A 1 -6.09 -0.07 25.94
N THR A 2 -5.37 0.18 24.84
CA THR A 2 -4.16 0.99 24.85
C THR A 2 -4.55 2.43 25.20
N ARG A 3 -4.02 2.98 26.28
CA ARG A 3 -4.35 4.34 26.73
C ARG A 3 -3.74 5.35 25.75
N MET A 4 -4.58 6.07 25.01
CA MET A 4 -4.14 7.06 24.02
C MET A 4 -3.47 8.24 24.72
N THR A 5 -2.18 8.47 24.41
CA THR A 5 -1.39 9.57 24.97
C THR A 5 -1.91 10.92 24.45
N THR A 6 -1.59 12.02 25.14
CA THR A 6 -1.97 13.37 24.69
C THR A 6 -1.39 13.70 23.32
N GLU A 7 -0.16 13.27 23.05
CA GLU A 7 0.51 13.41 21.77
C GLU A 7 -0.21 12.62 20.67
N MET A 8 -0.58 11.36 20.92
CA MET A 8 -1.32 10.54 19.97
C MET A 8 -2.71 11.14 19.64
N LYS A 9 -3.40 11.69 20.65
CA LYS A 9 -4.68 12.40 20.42
C LYS A 9 -4.51 13.61 19.50
N ARG A 10 -3.44 14.38 19.70
CA ARG A 10 -3.13 15.55 18.88
C ARG A 10 -2.84 15.13 17.44
N ILE A 11 -1.98 14.12 17.25
CA ILE A 11 -1.67 13.52 15.95
C ILE A 11 -2.98 13.15 15.24
N PHE A 12 -3.86 12.38 15.87
CA PHE A 12 -5.15 12.04 15.25
C PHE A 12 -6.05 13.22 14.91
N SER A 13 -6.06 14.26 15.74
CA SER A 13 -6.85 15.47 15.44
C SER A 13 -6.32 16.28 14.25
N GLU A 14 -5.04 16.14 13.95
CA GLU A 14 -4.37 16.81 12.84
C GLU A 14 -4.34 15.93 11.56
N THR A 15 -4.57 14.63 11.68
CA THR A 15 -4.60 13.69 10.54
C THR A 15 -5.74 14.01 9.59
N VAL A 16 -5.41 14.26 8.32
CA VAL A 16 -6.40 14.32 7.24
C VAL A 16 -6.37 13.01 6.45
N VAL A 17 -7.49 12.29 6.44
CA VAL A 17 -7.65 11.10 5.59
C VAL A 17 -8.06 11.54 4.20
N LYS A 18 -7.30 11.12 3.19
CA LYS A 18 -7.64 11.33 1.77
C LYS A 18 -7.92 9.99 1.12
N GLU A 19 -9.08 9.88 0.49
CA GLU A 19 -9.42 8.76 -0.38
C GLU A 19 -9.00 9.08 -1.81
N HIS A 20 -8.49 8.07 -2.52
CA HIS A 20 -8.19 8.14 -3.94
C HIS A 20 -9.20 7.30 -4.71
N SER A 21 -9.84 7.91 -5.71
CA SER A 21 -10.95 7.30 -6.46
C SER A 21 -10.52 6.27 -7.51
N ASP A 22 -9.23 6.01 -7.65
CA ASP A 22 -8.69 5.00 -8.57
C ASP A 22 -8.68 3.63 -7.90
N ASP A 23 -8.90 2.57 -8.68
CA ASP A 23 -8.76 1.19 -8.22
C ASP A 23 -7.29 0.76 -8.28
N TYR A 24 -6.85 0.05 -7.24
CA TYR A 24 -5.52 -0.51 -7.10
C TYR A 24 -5.58 -2.03 -7.03
N SER A 25 -4.59 -2.68 -7.63
CA SER A 25 -4.38 -4.13 -7.53
C SER A 25 -3.13 -4.39 -6.69
N VAL A 26 -3.17 -5.45 -5.90
CA VAL A 26 -1.98 -6.08 -5.32
C VAL A 26 -1.61 -7.26 -6.21
N VAL A 27 -0.39 -7.26 -6.71
CA VAL A 27 0.09 -8.24 -7.68
C VAL A 27 1.30 -8.95 -7.12
N PHE A 28 1.31 -10.27 -7.26
CA PHE A 28 2.39 -11.13 -6.82
C PHE A 28 3.06 -11.71 -8.05
N ILE A 29 4.29 -11.30 -8.33
CA ILE A 29 5.08 -11.75 -9.47
C ILE A 29 6.06 -12.83 -9.00
N ASP A 30 6.18 -13.88 -9.82
CA ASP A 30 7.12 -14.97 -9.59
C ASP A 30 8.56 -14.45 -9.47
N PRO A 31 9.36 -14.92 -8.49
CA PRO A 31 10.71 -14.42 -8.27
C PRO A 31 11.64 -14.67 -9.47
N ARG A 32 11.31 -15.64 -10.35
CA ARG A 32 12.04 -15.88 -11.60
C ARG A 32 11.91 -14.73 -12.60
N ASP A 33 10.89 -13.90 -12.45
CA ASP A 33 10.62 -12.75 -13.30
C ASP A 33 11.09 -11.43 -12.63
N ALA A 34 11.85 -11.49 -11.52
CA ALA A 34 12.26 -10.32 -10.74
C ALA A 34 13.11 -9.30 -11.52
N ASP A 35 14.06 -9.75 -12.35
CA ASP A 35 14.86 -8.84 -13.18
C ASP A 35 14.00 -8.10 -14.22
N LYS A 36 13.01 -8.81 -14.77
CA LYS A 36 12.02 -8.24 -15.70
C LYS A 36 11.13 -7.23 -14.98
N ALA A 37 10.63 -7.57 -13.80
CA ALA A 37 9.87 -6.67 -12.94
C ALA A 37 10.68 -5.41 -12.61
N ASN A 38 11.96 -5.57 -12.22
CA ASN A 38 12.86 -4.47 -11.95
C ASN A 38 13.12 -3.59 -13.16
N SER A 39 13.00 -4.08 -14.39
CA SER A 39 13.15 -3.25 -15.59
C SER A 39 11.85 -2.54 -15.97
N LEU A 40 10.71 -3.26 -15.92
CA LEU A 40 9.42 -2.74 -16.38
C LEU A 40 8.71 -1.84 -15.36
N LEU A 41 9.02 -1.98 -14.06
CA LEU A 41 8.34 -1.29 -12.96
C LEU A 41 9.13 -0.10 -12.38
N GLN A 42 10.21 0.35 -13.02
CA GLN A 42 11.04 1.46 -12.50
C GLN A 42 10.32 2.80 -12.47
N ASN A 43 9.37 3.01 -13.39
CA ASN A 43 8.71 4.29 -13.62
C ASN A 43 7.22 4.22 -13.35
N LEU A 44 6.84 3.54 -12.26
CA LEU A 44 5.45 3.53 -11.82
C LEU A 44 5.02 4.92 -11.33
N ARG A 45 3.72 5.18 -11.44
CA ARG A 45 3.12 6.44 -10.97
C ARG A 45 3.18 6.55 -9.44
N PRO A 46 3.08 7.76 -8.87
CA PRO A 46 2.94 7.95 -7.42
C PRO A 46 1.87 7.05 -6.81
N TYR A 47 2.09 6.67 -5.55
CA TYR A 47 1.27 5.70 -4.79
C TYR A 47 1.32 4.26 -5.32
N SER A 48 2.33 3.95 -6.14
CA SER A 48 2.70 2.56 -6.42
C SER A 48 3.86 2.13 -5.53
N SER A 49 3.96 0.84 -5.24
CA SER A 49 5.08 0.25 -4.53
C SER A 49 5.53 -1.05 -5.18
N VAL A 50 6.82 -1.34 -5.07
CA VAL A 50 7.41 -2.60 -5.49
C VAL A 50 8.27 -3.10 -4.34
N THR A 51 8.00 -4.31 -3.87
CA THR A 51 8.72 -4.95 -2.79
C THR A 51 9.31 -6.26 -3.30
N TYR A 52 10.63 -6.37 -3.21
CA TYR A 52 11.35 -7.59 -3.60
C TYR A 52 11.61 -8.44 -2.36
N THR A 53 11.21 -9.70 -2.42
CA THR A 53 11.51 -10.71 -1.40
C THR A 53 12.21 -11.90 -2.04
N GLY A 54 12.66 -12.86 -1.24
CA GLY A 54 13.20 -14.12 -1.77
C GLY A 54 12.14 -15.02 -2.41
N GLU A 55 10.86 -14.81 -2.11
CA GLU A 55 9.77 -15.69 -2.50
C GLU A 55 8.95 -15.14 -3.68
N GLU A 56 8.93 -13.81 -3.84
CA GLU A 56 8.12 -13.11 -4.84
C GLU A 56 8.52 -11.62 -4.97
N VAL A 57 8.00 -10.99 -6.02
CA VAL A 57 7.95 -9.53 -6.13
C VAL A 57 6.50 -9.08 -5.96
N SER A 58 6.21 -8.43 -4.83
CA SER A 58 4.88 -7.88 -4.53
C SER A 58 4.79 -6.45 -5.06
N VAL A 59 3.74 -6.14 -5.81
CA VAL A 59 3.53 -4.84 -6.46
C VAL A 59 2.17 -4.30 -6.08
N VAL A 60 2.11 -3.05 -5.64
CA VAL A 60 0.85 -2.30 -5.52
C VAL A 60 0.86 -1.22 -6.58
N LEU A 61 -0.15 -1.20 -7.44
CA LEU A 61 -0.28 -0.23 -8.51
C LEU A 61 -1.75 -0.07 -8.93
N ARG A 62 -2.04 0.98 -9.68
CA ARG A 62 -3.38 1.18 -10.25
C ARG A 62 -3.75 0.00 -11.14
N SER A 63 -4.95 -0.55 -10.98
CA SER A 63 -5.42 -1.71 -11.76
C SER A 63 -5.38 -1.43 -13.27
N ALA A 64 -5.68 -0.19 -13.68
CA ALA A 64 -5.61 0.23 -15.09
C ALA A 64 -4.18 0.20 -15.69
N ASP A 65 -3.16 0.40 -14.87
CA ASP A 65 -1.76 0.30 -15.31
C ASP A 65 -1.30 -1.15 -15.32
N TRP A 66 -1.76 -1.96 -14.35
CA TRP A 66 -1.48 -3.40 -14.32
C TRP A 66 -2.00 -4.14 -15.56
N VAL A 67 -3.20 -3.79 -16.05
CA VAL A 67 -3.78 -4.40 -17.26
C VAL A 67 -2.84 -4.36 -18.47
N LYS A 68 -1.99 -3.33 -18.57
CA LYS A 68 -1.02 -3.14 -19.65
C LYS A 68 0.25 -3.98 -19.49
N LEU A 69 0.56 -4.39 -18.26
CA LEU A 69 1.79 -5.07 -17.87
C LEU A 69 1.58 -6.57 -17.64
N ARG A 70 0.37 -7.01 -17.30
CA ARG A 70 0.11 -8.39 -16.84
C ARG A 70 0.48 -9.48 -17.86
N SER A 71 0.47 -9.16 -19.16
CA SER A 71 0.91 -10.10 -20.21
C SER A 71 2.38 -10.47 -20.11
N ASP A 72 3.19 -9.63 -19.47
CA ASP A 72 4.62 -9.87 -19.27
C ASP A 72 4.92 -10.86 -18.14
N PHE A 73 3.93 -11.17 -17.30
CA PHE A 73 4.10 -11.96 -16.08
C PHE A 73 3.07 -13.10 -16.05
N PRO A 74 3.21 -14.17 -16.84
CA PRO A 74 2.17 -15.18 -17.01
C PRO A 74 1.83 -15.98 -15.75
N ARG A 75 2.68 -15.93 -14.72
CA ARG A 75 2.53 -16.64 -13.43
C ARG A 75 2.11 -15.73 -12.29
N HIS A 76 1.69 -14.50 -12.58
CA HIS A 76 1.28 -13.58 -11.54
C HIS A 76 0.03 -14.08 -10.80
N LYS A 77 -0.12 -13.65 -9.55
CA LYS A 77 -1.41 -13.62 -8.86
C LYS A 77 -1.82 -12.17 -8.68
N GLU A 78 -3.13 -11.93 -8.62
CA GLU A 78 -3.70 -10.60 -8.46
C GLU A 78 -4.81 -10.64 -7.41
N GLU A 79 -4.81 -9.64 -6.54
CA GLU A 79 -5.86 -9.36 -5.56
C GLU A 79 -6.38 -7.93 -5.74
N GLY A 80 -7.67 -7.73 -5.44
CA GLY A 80 -8.36 -6.46 -5.57
C GLY A 80 -9.71 -6.57 -6.30
N PRO A 81 -10.30 -5.43 -6.74
CA PRO A 81 -9.74 -4.08 -6.61
C PRO A 81 -9.78 -3.55 -5.18
N TYR A 82 -8.79 -2.73 -4.82
CA TYR A 82 -8.71 -2.01 -3.56
C TYR A 82 -8.81 -0.50 -3.79
N ARG A 83 -9.28 0.22 -2.77
CA ARG A 83 -9.19 1.68 -2.69
C ARG A 83 -7.96 2.09 -1.92
N LEU A 84 -7.29 3.14 -2.38
CA LEU A 84 -6.17 3.73 -1.66
C LEU A 84 -6.68 4.84 -0.74
N ILE A 85 -6.29 4.77 0.53
CA ILE A 85 -6.39 5.88 1.46
C ILE A 85 -4.99 6.33 1.87
N THR A 86 -4.80 7.62 2.07
CA THR A 86 -3.57 8.19 2.62
C THR A 86 -3.88 9.01 3.87
N PHE A 87 -3.10 8.80 4.92
CA PHE A 87 -3.09 9.64 6.10
C PHE A 87 -2.12 10.79 5.87
N ASP A 88 -2.63 11.98 5.61
CA ASP A 88 -1.82 13.19 5.49
C ASP A 88 -1.56 13.74 6.88
N ILE A 89 -0.38 13.44 7.39
CA ILE A 89 0.11 13.84 8.70
C ILE A 89 1.63 13.85 8.73
N VAL A 90 2.20 14.79 9.48
CA VAL A 90 3.62 14.75 9.83
C VAL A 90 3.79 13.82 11.03
N LEU A 91 4.35 12.64 10.80
CA LEU A 91 4.71 11.69 11.85
C LEU A 91 6.20 11.81 12.17
N ASP A 92 6.51 12.03 13.45
CA ASP A 92 7.87 11.86 13.94
C ASP A 92 8.21 10.35 14.02
N LEU A 93 9.43 9.97 13.65
CA LEU A 93 9.87 8.57 13.66
C LEU A 93 9.89 7.93 15.06
N SER A 94 9.84 8.74 16.13
CA SER A 94 9.70 8.28 17.51
C SER A 94 8.27 7.87 17.89
N ILE A 95 7.27 8.17 17.05
CA ILE A 95 5.88 7.82 17.32
C ILE A 95 5.66 6.32 17.14
N VAL A 96 5.41 5.64 18.25
CA VAL A 96 5.05 4.21 18.28
C VAL A 96 3.53 4.06 18.41
N GLY A 97 2.96 3.18 17.58
CA GLY A 97 1.58 2.71 17.75
C GLY A 97 0.50 3.50 17.01
N PHE A 98 0.84 4.41 16.09
CA PHE A 98 -0.15 5.10 15.24
C PHE A 98 -1.07 4.09 14.52
N LEU A 99 -0.49 3.13 13.80
CA LEU A 99 -1.25 2.08 13.11
C LEU A 99 -2.06 1.20 14.08
N ALA A 100 -1.55 0.95 15.29
CA ALA A 100 -2.27 0.14 16.28
C ALA A 100 -3.58 0.78 16.77
N VAL A 101 -3.72 2.10 16.63
CA VAL A 101 -4.97 2.82 16.94
C VAL A 101 -5.88 2.91 15.72
N VAL A 102 -5.32 3.09 14.52
CA VAL A 102 -6.10 3.19 13.27
C VAL A 102 -6.67 1.83 12.84
N SER A 103 -5.89 0.76 12.92
CA SER A 103 -6.27 -0.55 12.40
C SER A 103 -7.54 -1.13 13.02
N PRO A 104 -7.78 -1.05 14.35
CA PRO A 104 -9.06 -1.48 14.93
C PRO A 104 -10.25 -0.68 14.39
N ALA A 105 -10.11 0.64 14.24
CA ALA A 105 -11.17 1.49 13.71
C ALA A 105 -11.52 1.15 12.25
N LEU A 106 -10.51 0.83 11.42
CA LEU A 106 -10.73 0.32 10.07
C LEU A 106 -11.39 -1.06 10.09
N ALA A 107 -10.89 -1.99 10.93
CA ALA A 107 -11.44 -3.33 11.03
C ALA A 107 -12.90 -3.37 11.52
N GLU A 108 -13.31 -2.44 12.39
CA GLU A 108 -14.69 -2.28 12.85
C GLU A 108 -15.62 -1.74 11.74
N ALA A 109 -15.08 -0.93 10.83
CA ALA A 109 -15.85 -0.34 9.72
C ALA A 109 -16.12 -1.32 8.58
N GLY A 110 -15.32 -2.40 8.47
CA GLY A 110 -15.40 -3.42 7.40
C GLY A 110 -14.63 -3.02 6.16
#